data_AF-A0A7I8CHF8-F1
#
_entry.id   AF-A0A7I8CHF8-F1
#
_cell.length_a   1.000
_cell.length_b   1.000
_cell.length_c   1.000
_cell.angle_alpha   90.00
_cell.angle_beta   90.00
_cell.angle_gamma   90.00
#
_symmetry.space_group_name_H-M   'P 1'
#
loop_
_entity.id
_entity.type
_entity.pdbx_description
1 polymer ?
#
loop_
_entity_poly.entity_id
_entity_poly.type
_entity_poly.pdbx_seq_one_letter_code
_entity_poly.pdbx_strand_id
1 'polypeptide(L)'
;MADEAVESGHAALSADALTPMRPWPGLASFTEADQYFFRGRENEAEELARLVRREVLTVLFGRSGLGKTSLLNAGLFPRLRENLHVPVMIRLAHGAALPLRDQVWQALAAACSAAGVDATAPLPEASLWEHFHRAGAGFWNTRNRAVIPVLVFDQFEELFTLGQVDEETRRRAAGFVNELSDLIENRPPEVLRQALDAGAVPAQSIDFSRRDCKVVLSFREDFLADVEGLRVTIPSLMRNRYRLLPMDGYQARAVIDSGGALVAPTVAERIIGLAWRNRAEAPSADDYSRMEVDPALLSVICSELNLRRIARVAITSVLSWCRALSARSWSISMNARCEMSTRACACLSRMS
;
A
#
# COMPACT_ATOMS: atom_id res chain seq x y z
N MET A 1 22.68 -26.20 -31.56
CA MET A 1 21.90 -25.01 -31.94
C MET A 1 20.44 -25.39 -31.94
N ALA A 2 19.88 -25.48 -30.76
CA ALA A 2 18.46 -25.69 -30.53
C ALA A 2 18.14 -25.05 -29.19
N ASP A 3 16.88 -24.60 -29.13
CA ASP A 3 16.11 -24.19 -27.95
C ASP A 3 16.06 -22.73 -27.52
N GLU A 4 14.84 -22.40 -27.09
CA GLU A 4 14.36 -21.24 -26.33
C GLU A 4 13.90 -20.00 -27.12
N ALA A 5 12.65 -20.08 -27.59
CA ALA A 5 11.78 -18.92 -27.77
C ALA A 5 10.36 -19.23 -27.27
N VAL A 6 10.24 -19.53 -25.98
CA VAL A 6 8.97 -19.50 -25.24
C VAL A 6 9.24 -18.94 -23.85
N GLU A 7 9.30 -17.61 -23.71
CA GLU A 7 9.16 -16.98 -22.40
C GLU A 7 8.73 -15.52 -22.52
N SER A 8 7.95 -15.07 -21.53
CA SER A 8 7.61 -13.68 -21.18
C SER A 8 6.37 -13.02 -21.82
N GLY A 9 5.23 -13.70 -21.78
CA GLY A 9 3.89 -13.09 -21.96
C GLY A 9 3.24 -12.52 -20.69
N HIS A 10 3.99 -12.05 -19.69
CA HIS A 10 3.46 -11.52 -18.41
C HIS A 10 4.06 -10.18 -17.98
N ALA A 11 4.66 -9.42 -18.89
CA ALA A 11 5.14 -8.08 -18.60
C ALA A 11 4.08 -7.02 -18.94
N ALA A 12 3.67 -6.26 -17.92
CA ALA A 12 2.92 -5.00 -17.95
C ALA A 12 1.38 -5.06 -18.12
N LEU A 13 0.67 -5.48 -17.06
CA LEU A 13 -0.62 -4.85 -16.74
C LEU A 13 -0.30 -3.47 -16.16
N SER A 14 -0.41 -2.43 -16.99
CA SER A 14 0.05 -1.07 -16.71
C SER A 14 -0.61 -0.45 -15.48
N ALA A 15 0.22 0.27 -14.72
CA ALA A 15 -0.12 1.25 -13.70
C ALA A 15 -0.81 2.48 -14.33
N ASP A 16 -1.98 2.30 -14.91
CA ASP A 16 -2.82 3.43 -15.32
C ASP A 16 -3.47 4.04 -14.08
N ALA A 17 -3.49 5.37 -13.99
CA ALA A 17 -4.14 6.08 -12.90
C ALA A 17 -5.60 5.64 -12.75
N LEU A 18 -6.05 5.44 -11.51
CA LEU A 18 -7.44 5.08 -11.24
C LEU A 18 -8.36 6.22 -11.70
N THR A 19 -9.47 5.84 -12.33
CA THR A 19 -10.49 6.77 -12.82
C THR A 19 -11.86 6.23 -12.51
N PRO A 20 -12.94 7.04 -12.59
CA PRO A 20 -14.30 6.53 -12.47
C PRO A 20 -14.63 5.40 -13.47
N MET A 21 -13.88 5.29 -14.58
CA MET A 21 -14.02 4.21 -15.56
C MET A 21 -13.12 3.01 -15.29
N ARG A 22 -12.12 3.14 -14.41
CA ARG A 22 -11.16 2.11 -13.97
C ARG A 22 -10.88 2.27 -12.47
N PRO A 23 -11.84 1.92 -11.60
CA PRO A 23 -11.76 2.23 -10.17
C PRO A 23 -11.01 1.15 -9.36
N TRP A 24 -10.78 -0.04 -9.94
CA TRP A 24 -10.12 -1.16 -9.27
C TRP A 24 -8.67 -1.35 -9.75
N PRO A 25 -7.67 -1.31 -8.85
CA PRO A 25 -6.25 -1.39 -9.20
C PRO A 25 -5.75 -2.81 -9.51
N GLY A 26 -6.59 -3.84 -9.35
CA GLY A 26 -6.16 -5.23 -9.46
C GLY A 26 -5.24 -5.61 -8.30
N LEU A 27 -4.02 -6.08 -8.60
CA LEU A 27 -3.01 -6.44 -7.59
C LEU A 27 -2.23 -5.25 -7.04
N ALA A 28 -2.31 -4.08 -7.69
CA ALA A 28 -1.63 -2.89 -7.19
C ALA A 28 -2.30 -2.39 -5.91
N SER A 29 -1.51 -1.79 -5.01
CA SER A 29 -2.03 -1.17 -3.81
C SER A 29 -2.62 0.21 -4.13
N PHE A 30 -3.68 0.60 -3.42
CA PHE A 30 -4.20 1.96 -3.50
C PHE A 30 -3.16 2.93 -2.91
N THR A 31 -2.92 4.03 -3.61
CA THR A 31 -2.15 5.16 -3.09
C THR A 31 -3.05 6.09 -2.30
N GLU A 32 -2.46 7.07 -1.62
CA GLU A 32 -3.22 8.11 -0.93
C GLU A 32 -4.11 8.94 -1.88
N ALA A 33 -3.64 9.20 -3.10
CA ALA A 33 -4.42 9.92 -4.11
C ALA A 33 -5.67 9.12 -4.54
N ASP A 34 -5.65 7.81 -4.35
CA ASP A 34 -6.73 6.90 -4.71
C ASP A 34 -7.79 6.73 -3.61
N GLN A 35 -7.72 7.49 -2.51
CA GLN A 35 -8.65 7.38 -1.36
C GLN A 35 -10.14 7.45 -1.77
N TYR A 36 -10.46 8.09 -2.88
CA TYR A 36 -11.82 8.16 -3.41
C TYR A 36 -12.35 6.79 -3.86
N PHE A 37 -11.48 5.92 -4.38
CA PHE A 37 -11.84 4.57 -4.85
C PHE A 37 -11.67 3.50 -3.76
N PHE A 38 -10.92 3.81 -2.69
CA PHE A 38 -10.75 2.92 -1.54
C PHE A 38 -12.04 2.88 -0.71
N ARG A 39 -12.70 1.72 -0.71
CA ARG A 39 -14.00 1.48 -0.06
C ARG A 39 -14.03 0.17 0.73
N GLY A 40 -14.97 0.04 1.65
CA GLY A 40 -15.20 -1.19 2.43
C GLY A 40 -14.21 -1.41 3.57
N ARG A 41 -13.39 -0.41 3.89
CA ARG A 41 -12.37 -0.46 4.97
C ARG A 41 -12.38 0.81 5.83
N GLU A 42 -13.47 1.56 5.81
CA GLU A 42 -13.59 2.86 6.47
C GLU A 42 -13.45 2.71 7.99
N ASN A 43 -14.12 1.70 8.56
CA ASN A 43 -14.07 1.40 10.00
C ASN A 43 -12.67 0.98 10.44
N GLU A 44 -12.00 0.12 9.68
CA GLU A 44 -10.64 -0.32 9.97
C GLU A 44 -9.63 0.83 9.87
N ALA A 45 -9.80 1.73 8.89
CA ALA A 45 -8.96 2.91 8.75
C ALA A 45 -9.15 3.89 9.91
N GLU A 46 -10.39 4.09 10.36
CA GLU A 46 -10.70 4.96 11.50
C GLU A 46 -10.16 4.38 12.81
N GLU A 47 -10.37 3.08 13.05
CA GLU A 47 -9.87 2.41 14.24
C GLU A 47 -8.34 2.39 14.27
N LEU A 48 -7.69 2.08 13.15
CA LEU A 48 -6.23 2.13 13.07
C LEU A 48 -5.70 3.55 13.34
N ALA A 49 -6.33 4.58 12.76
CA ALA A 49 -5.96 5.97 13.05
C ALA A 49 -6.12 6.33 14.53
N ARG A 50 -7.17 5.82 15.19
CA ARG A 50 -7.40 6.01 16.63
C ARG A 50 -6.28 5.36 17.46
N LEU A 51 -5.85 4.14 17.12
CA LEU A 51 -4.76 3.45 17.80
C LEU A 51 -3.43 4.19 17.63
N VAL A 52 -3.10 4.58 16.40
CA VAL A 52 -1.86 5.33 16.09
C VAL A 52 -1.81 6.66 16.83
N ARG A 53 -2.93 7.39 16.91
CA ARG A 53 -2.97 8.67 17.63
C ARG A 53 -2.74 8.52 19.13
N ARG A 54 -3.21 7.43 19.74
CA ARG A 54 -3.13 7.22 21.19
C ARG A 54 -1.78 6.71 21.65
N GLU A 55 -1.16 5.82 20.90
CA GLU A 55 0.04 5.10 21.33
C GLU A 55 1.27 5.52 20.51
N VAL A 56 2.47 5.26 21.06
CA VAL A 56 3.74 5.47 20.33
C VAL A 56 3.91 4.39 19.26
N LEU A 57 3.63 3.13 19.62
CA LEU A 57 3.73 1.98 18.74
C LEU A 57 2.34 1.43 18.41
N THR A 58 2.08 1.15 17.14
CA THR A 58 0.92 0.37 16.67
C THR A 58 1.38 -0.76 15.78
N VAL A 59 0.90 -1.97 16.05
CA VAL A 59 1.21 -3.15 15.22
C VAL A 59 -0.01 -3.49 14.35
N LEU A 60 0.15 -3.42 13.03
CA LEU A 60 -0.81 -3.89 12.05
C LEU A 60 -0.37 -5.24 11.49
N PHE A 61 -1.22 -6.26 11.56
CA PHE A 61 -0.89 -7.57 10.99
C PHE A 61 -2.10 -8.24 10.39
N GLY A 62 -1.86 -9.23 9.52
CA GLY A 62 -2.92 -10.01 8.89
C GLY A 62 -2.38 -10.82 7.72
N ARG A 63 -3.22 -11.68 7.16
CA ARG A 63 -2.86 -12.53 6.00
C ARG A 63 -2.32 -11.71 4.84
N SER A 64 -1.51 -12.34 4.00
CA SER A 64 -1.10 -11.74 2.73
C SER A 64 -2.33 -11.44 1.86
N GLY A 65 -2.26 -10.40 1.03
CA GLY A 65 -3.36 -10.05 0.11
C GLY A 65 -4.55 -9.30 0.73
N LEU A 66 -4.64 -9.13 2.06
CA LEU A 66 -5.78 -8.43 2.69
C LEU A 66 -5.80 -6.91 2.47
N GLY A 67 -4.82 -6.35 1.76
CA GLY A 67 -4.73 -4.92 1.46
C GLY A 67 -4.13 -4.08 2.60
N LYS A 68 -3.20 -4.62 3.40
CA LYS A 68 -2.51 -3.86 4.47
C LYS A 68 -1.90 -2.55 3.95
N THR A 69 -1.11 -2.63 2.87
CA THR A 69 -0.48 -1.46 2.24
C THR A 69 -1.51 -0.46 1.73
N SER A 70 -2.60 -0.92 1.11
CA SER A 70 -3.72 -0.06 0.70
C SER A 70 -4.42 0.61 1.89
N LEU A 71 -4.62 -0.12 2.99
CA LEU A 71 -5.20 0.42 4.23
C LEU A 71 -4.30 1.50 4.84
N LEU A 72 -2.98 1.31 4.82
CA LEU A 72 -2.03 2.32 5.27
C LEU A 72 -2.09 3.57 4.38
N ASN A 73 -1.93 3.41 3.07
CA ASN A 73 -1.82 4.53 2.13
C ASN A 73 -3.14 5.28 1.89
N ALA A 74 -4.22 4.57 1.57
CA ALA A 74 -5.49 5.19 1.19
C ALA A 74 -6.46 5.36 2.37
N GLY A 75 -6.27 4.58 3.44
CA GLY A 75 -7.09 4.65 4.65
C GLY A 75 -6.48 5.53 5.74
N LEU A 76 -5.31 5.13 6.25
CA LEU A 76 -4.69 5.73 7.44
C LEU A 76 -4.06 7.10 7.15
N PHE A 77 -3.29 7.22 6.07
CA PHE A 77 -2.48 8.40 5.78
C PHE A 77 -3.29 9.70 5.63
N PRO A 78 -4.43 9.75 4.92
CA PRO A 78 -5.29 10.93 4.89
C PRO A 78 -5.73 11.37 6.29
N ARG A 79 -6.20 10.41 7.11
CA ARG A 79 -6.69 10.64 8.49
C ARG A 79 -5.58 11.16 9.41
N LEU A 80 -4.34 10.69 9.23
CA LEU A 80 -3.19 11.18 9.98
C LEU A 80 -2.88 12.65 9.63
N ARG A 81 -2.89 13.00 8.35
CA ARG A 81 -2.62 14.39 7.91
C ARG A 81 -3.63 15.40 8.45
N GLU A 82 -4.90 15.02 8.54
CA GLU A 82 -5.95 15.85 9.17
C GLU A 82 -5.69 16.15 10.65
N ASN A 83 -4.87 15.33 11.32
CA ASN A 83 -4.59 15.41 12.75
C ASN A 83 -3.16 15.87 13.06
N LEU A 84 -2.53 16.67 12.20
CA LEU A 84 -1.15 17.18 12.37
C LEU A 84 -0.08 16.07 12.46
N HIS A 85 -0.29 14.96 11.77
CA HIS A 85 0.74 13.92 11.63
C HIS A 85 1.30 13.88 10.21
N VAL A 86 2.57 13.48 10.09
CA VAL A 86 3.26 13.27 8.80
C VAL A 86 3.56 11.78 8.66
N PRO A 87 2.75 11.02 7.93
CA PRO A 87 3.04 9.62 7.72
C PRO A 87 4.24 9.44 6.78
N VAL A 88 5.15 8.56 7.15
CA VAL A 88 6.39 8.24 6.44
C VAL A 88 6.35 6.77 6.10
N MET A 89 6.05 6.44 4.85
CA MET A 89 6.10 5.05 4.39
C MET A 89 7.55 4.59 4.25
N ILE A 90 7.90 3.50 4.91
CA ILE A 90 9.25 2.93 4.93
C ILE A 90 9.14 1.46 4.53
N ARG A 91 9.84 1.10 3.45
CA ARG A 91 10.09 -0.29 3.06
C ARG A 91 11.61 -0.47 3.00
N LEU A 92 12.14 -1.31 3.88
CA LEU A 92 13.57 -1.47 4.06
C LEU A 92 14.18 -2.34 2.96
N ALA A 93 15.21 -1.84 2.29
CA ALA A 93 16.01 -2.59 1.35
C ALA A 93 17.21 -3.23 2.07
N HIS A 94 17.03 -4.48 2.54
CA HIS A 94 18.04 -5.19 3.34
C HIS A 94 19.35 -5.51 2.59
N GLY A 95 19.28 -5.71 1.27
CA GLY A 95 20.45 -5.95 0.41
C GLY A 95 21.17 -4.68 -0.04
N ALA A 96 20.67 -3.49 0.28
CA ALA A 96 21.29 -2.25 -0.15
C ALA A 96 22.59 -1.97 0.61
N ALA A 97 23.51 -1.22 -0.02
CA ALA A 97 24.71 -0.72 0.64
C ALA A 97 24.40 0.36 1.68
N LEU A 98 23.32 1.13 1.46
CA LEU A 98 22.88 2.17 2.38
C LEU A 98 22.38 1.56 3.69
N PRO A 99 22.89 1.99 4.86
CA PRO A 99 22.41 1.51 6.16
C PRO A 99 20.90 1.70 6.35
N LEU A 100 20.26 0.77 7.07
CA LEU A 100 18.80 0.77 7.27
C LEU A 100 18.30 2.07 7.93
N ARG A 101 19.06 2.62 8.88
CA ARG A 101 18.79 3.92 9.49
C ARG A 101 18.75 5.05 8.46
N ASP A 102 19.73 5.08 7.55
CA ASP A 102 19.81 6.15 6.56
C ASP A 102 18.68 6.04 5.51
N GLN A 103 18.15 4.83 5.29
CA GLN A 103 16.92 4.64 4.52
C GLN A 103 15.70 5.29 5.22
N VAL A 104 15.61 5.22 6.55
CA VAL A 104 14.58 5.94 7.34
C VAL A 104 14.73 7.45 7.16
N TRP A 105 15.97 7.96 7.20
CA TRP A 105 16.24 9.38 6.95
C TRP A 105 15.86 9.84 5.56
N GLN A 106 16.16 9.04 4.53
CA GLN A 106 15.73 9.34 3.16
C GLN A 106 14.20 9.36 3.04
N ALA A 107 13.51 8.37 3.62
CA ALA A 107 12.05 8.31 3.61
C ALA A 107 11.42 9.51 4.35
N LEU A 108 11.96 9.85 5.52
CA LEU A 108 11.50 10.99 6.33
C LEU A 108 11.68 12.31 5.58
N ALA A 109 12.85 12.55 4.99
CA ALA A 109 13.12 13.74 4.21
C ALA A 109 12.21 13.86 2.98
N ALA A 110 11.99 12.75 2.26
CA ALA A 110 11.08 12.70 1.12
C ALA A 110 9.62 13.01 1.53
N ALA A 111 9.14 12.40 2.61
CA ALA A 111 7.79 12.64 3.13
C ALA A 111 7.60 14.08 3.60
N CYS A 112 8.59 14.65 4.30
CA CYS A 112 8.54 16.05 4.75
C CYS A 112 8.53 17.02 3.56
N SER A 113 9.38 16.79 2.57
CA SER A 113 9.44 17.59 1.33
C SER A 113 8.09 17.55 0.59
N ALA A 114 7.52 16.36 0.39
CA ALA A 114 6.23 16.19 -0.29
C ALA A 114 5.07 16.87 0.47
N ALA A 115 5.14 16.93 1.81
CA ALA A 115 4.13 17.55 2.66
C ALA A 115 4.35 19.06 2.90
N GLY A 116 5.45 19.64 2.41
CA GLY A 116 5.83 21.02 2.72
C GLY A 116 6.11 21.23 4.21
N VAL A 117 6.73 20.25 4.85
CA VAL A 117 7.11 20.27 6.27
C VAL A 117 8.57 20.67 6.37
N ASP A 118 8.83 21.74 7.11
CA ASP A 118 10.17 22.13 7.54
C ASP A 118 10.60 21.19 8.67
N ALA A 119 11.65 20.42 8.43
CA ALA A 119 12.12 19.36 9.30
C ALA A 119 13.59 19.63 9.65
N THR A 120 13.92 19.56 10.94
CA THR A 120 15.32 19.67 11.34
C THR A 120 16.09 18.45 10.85
N ALA A 121 17.12 18.63 10.03
CA ALA A 121 17.91 17.53 9.48
C ALA A 121 18.58 16.68 10.59
N PRO A 122 18.70 15.35 10.41
CA PRO A 122 19.47 14.51 11.33
C PRO A 122 20.94 14.93 11.36
N LEU A 123 21.56 14.83 12.54
CA LEU A 123 22.99 14.99 12.65
C LEU A 123 23.69 13.75 12.07
N PRO A 124 24.92 13.90 11.54
CA PRO A 124 25.74 12.75 11.16
C PRO A 124 25.84 11.77 12.33
N GLU A 125 25.75 10.48 12.03
CA GLU A 125 25.85 9.37 12.98
C GLU A 125 24.79 9.28 14.09
N ALA A 126 23.93 10.30 14.24
CA ALA A 126 22.86 10.27 15.24
C ALA A 126 21.91 9.09 15.02
N SER A 127 21.58 8.43 16.13
CA SER A 127 20.57 7.40 16.19
C SER A 127 19.16 7.96 15.97
N LEU A 128 18.21 7.06 15.66
CA LEU A 128 16.79 7.40 15.60
C LEU A 128 16.33 8.12 16.88
N TRP A 129 16.66 7.57 18.05
CA TRP A 129 16.27 8.15 19.33
C TRP A 129 16.83 9.58 19.52
N GLU A 130 18.13 9.78 19.25
CA GLU A 130 18.79 11.09 19.39
C GLU A 130 18.15 12.16 18.51
N HIS A 131 17.80 11.82 17.27
CA HIS A 131 17.17 12.75 16.36
C HIS A 131 15.84 13.31 16.90
N PHE A 132 14.98 12.41 17.40
CA PHE A 132 13.65 12.79 17.91
C PHE A 132 13.68 13.40 19.32
N HIS A 133 14.79 13.27 20.06
CA HIS A 133 14.96 13.85 21.40
C HIS A 133 15.91 15.06 21.42
N ARG A 134 16.51 15.44 20.29
CA ARG A 134 17.40 16.61 20.25
C ARG A 134 16.61 17.89 20.58
N ALA A 135 17.13 18.66 21.53
CA ALA A 135 16.56 19.95 21.90
C ALA A 135 16.54 20.89 20.69
N GLY A 136 15.39 21.52 20.44
CA GLY A 136 15.19 22.42 19.29
C GLY A 136 15.00 21.73 17.93
N ALA A 137 15.14 20.41 17.82
CA ALA A 137 14.72 19.70 16.62
C ALA A 137 13.20 19.74 16.47
N GLY A 138 12.65 19.46 15.30
CA GLY A 138 11.20 19.34 15.16
C GLY A 138 10.75 19.35 13.71
N PHE A 139 9.43 19.35 13.56
CA PHE A 139 8.75 19.29 12.29
C PHE A 139 7.61 20.30 12.31
N TRP A 140 7.60 21.23 11.36
CA TRP A 140 6.61 22.30 11.27
C TRP A 140 6.02 22.33 9.87
N ASN A 141 4.69 22.39 9.78
CA ASN A 141 4.05 22.56 8.47
C ASN A 141 4.13 24.01 7.98
N THR A 142 3.67 24.25 6.75
CA THR A 142 3.61 25.59 6.13
C THR A 142 2.85 26.66 6.91
N ARG A 143 2.05 26.26 7.92
CA ARG A 143 1.34 27.17 8.83
C ARG A 143 2.05 27.34 10.19
N ASN A 144 3.31 26.92 10.27
CA ASN A 144 4.15 26.94 11.46
C ASN A 144 3.55 26.16 12.65
N ARG A 145 2.72 25.14 12.38
CA ARG A 145 2.21 24.24 13.42
C ARG A 145 3.13 23.04 13.53
N ALA A 146 3.48 22.67 14.76
CA ALA A 146 4.19 21.45 15.04
C ALA A 146 3.39 20.24 14.52
N VAL A 147 4.08 19.32 13.85
CA VAL A 147 3.52 18.06 13.34
C VAL A 147 4.33 16.88 13.86
N ILE A 148 3.69 15.72 13.94
CA ILE A 148 4.28 14.50 14.50
C ILE A 148 4.54 13.50 13.37
N PRO A 149 5.80 13.14 13.07
CA PRO A 149 6.10 12.04 12.16
C PRO A 149 5.54 10.71 12.65
N VAL A 150 5.02 9.92 11.72
CA VAL A 150 4.58 8.54 11.94
C VAL A 150 5.39 7.65 11.01
N LEU A 151 6.40 6.97 11.55
CA LEU A 151 7.23 6.03 10.81
C LEU A 151 6.47 4.73 10.59
N VAL A 152 6.08 4.47 9.34
CA VAL A 152 5.28 3.30 8.96
C VAL A 152 6.16 2.31 8.23
N PHE A 153 6.60 1.28 8.96
CA PHE A 153 7.38 0.18 8.40
C PHE A 153 6.43 -0.85 7.80
N ASP A 154 6.29 -0.85 6.47
CA ASP A 154 5.54 -1.88 5.76
C ASP A 154 6.44 -3.05 5.38
N GLN A 155 5.85 -4.24 5.33
CA GLN A 155 6.56 -5.51 5.16
C GLN A 155 7.70 -5.70 6.16
N PHE A 156 7.44 -5.38 7.43
CA PHE A 156 8.42 -5.51 8.51
C PHE A 156 8.95 -6.94 8.66
N GLU A 157 8.21 -7.95 8.19
CA GLU A 157 8.69 -9.34 8.14
C GLU A 157 9.94 -9.55 7.28
N GLU A 158 10.27 -8.61 6.38
CA GLU A 158 11.47 -8.70 5.56
C GLU A 158 12.75 -8.71 6.42
N LEU A 159 12.71 -8.19 7.67
CA LEU A 159 13.81 -8.30 8.65
C LEU A 159 14.14 -9.74 9.06
N PHE A 160 13.13 -10.63 9.07
CA PHE A 160 13.28 -12.04 9.44
C PHE A 160 13.50 -12.95 8.24
N THR A 161 13.39 -12.41 7.02
CA THR A 161 13.62 -13.14 5.77
C THR A 161 14.83 -12.58 5.04
N LEU A 162 14.66 -11.51 4.26
CA LEU A 162 15.73 -10.85 3.51
C LEU A 162 16.84 -10.31 4.43
N GLY A 163 16.47 -9.90 5.64
CA GLY A 163 17.40 -9.48 6.70
C GLY A 163 18.28 -10.60 7.25
N GLN A 164 18.05 -11.86 6.88
CA GLN A 164 18.72 -13.04 7.45
C GLN A 164 19.55 -13.84 6.44
N VAL A 165 19.66 -13.36 5.20
CA VAL A 165 20.30 -14.08 4.07
C VAL A 165 21.78 -14.40 4.33
N ASP A 166 22.50 -13.48 4.97
CA ASP A 166 23.91 -13.63 5.32
C ASP A 166 24.22 -12.98 6.68
N GLU A 167 25.44 -13.19 7.19
CA GLU A 167 25.86 -12.72 8.51
C GLU A 167 25.97 -11.19 8.60
N GLU A 168 26.38 -10.52 7.53
CA GLU A 168 26.48 -9.06 7.50
C GLU A 168 25.09 -8.42 7.53
N THR A 169 24.19 -8.92 6.68
CA THR A 169 22.79 -8.47 6.62
C THR A 169 22.06 -8.74 7.94
N ARG A 170 22.30 -9.91 8.56
CA ARG A 170 21.79 -10.25 9.89
C ARG A 170 22.27 -9.28 10.97
N ARG A 171 23.56 -8.95 10.97
CA ARG A 171 24.13 -7.99 11.93
C ARG A 171 23.53 -6.59 11.74
N ARG A 172 23.36 -6.15 10.49
CA ARG A 172 22.72 -4.87 10.16
C ARG A 172 21.26 -4.83 10.63
N ALA A 173 20.49 -5.90 10.37
CA ALA A 173 19.11 -6.04 10.83
C ALA A 173 19.02 -6.01 12.37
N ALA A 174 19.87 -6.75 13.07
CA ALA A 174 19.89 -6.78 14.54
C ALA A 174 20.25 -5.41 15.13
N GLY A 175 21.25 -4.71 14.57
CA GLY A 175 21.61 -3.36 14.97
C GLY A 175 20.46 -2.37 14.79
N PHE A 176 19.76 -2.45 13.65
CA PHE A 176 18.60 -1.61 13.39
C PHE A 176 17.43 -1.90 14.33
N VAL A 177 17.16 -3.18 14.65
CA VAL A 177 16.12 -3.56 15.63
C VAL A 177 16.43 -2.99 17.02
N ASN A 178 17.70 -2.99 17.44
CA ASN A 178 18.10 -2.37 18.71
C ASN A 178 17.85 -0.86 18.70
N GLU A 179 18.21 -0.18 17.61
CA GLU A 179 17.99 1.27 17.47
C GLU A 179 16.50 1.63 17.43
N LEU A 180 15.68 0.84 16.73
CA LEU A 180 14.23 1.00 16.70
C LEU A 180 13.60 0.71 18.07
N SER A 181 14.13 -0.27 18.79
CA SER A 181 13.73 -0.60 20.18
C SER A 181 13.98 0.58 21.12
N ASP A 182 15.15 1.22 21.02
CA ASP A 182 15.49 2.41 21.81
C ASP A 182 14.50 3.55 21.55
N LEU A 183 14.17 3.81 20.27
CA LEU A 183 13.15 4.80 19.89
C LEU A 183 11.77 4.48 20.48
N ILE A 184 11.29 3.24 20.29
CA ILE A 184 9.93 2.83 20.67
C ILE A 184 9.75 2.83 22.20
N GLU A 185 10.71 2.28 22.94
CA GLU A 185 10.65 2.15 24.40
C GLU A 185 11.12 3.42 25.12
N ASN A 186 11.45 4.47 24.36
CA ASN A 186 11.99 5.72 24.84
C ASN A 186 13.20 5.52 25.78
N ARG A 187 14.14 4.69 25.33
CA ARG A 187 15.37 4.37 26.06
C ARG A 187 16.56 5.04 25.35
N PRO A 188 17.29 5.95 26.01
CA PRO A 188 18.50 6.52 25.43
C PRO A 188 19.51 5.41 25.04
N PRO A 189 20.09 5.44 23.83
CA PRO A 189 21.08 4.46 23.40
C PRO A 189 22.27 4.40 24.35
N GLU A 190 22.87 3.21 24.52
CA GLU A 190 23.96 3.01 25.47
C GLU A 190 25.18 3.91 25.20
N VAL A 191 25.53 4.08 23.93
CA VAL A 191 26.65 4.94 23.51
C VAL A 191 26.43 6.39 23.96
N LEU A 192 25.18 6.88 23.87
CA LEU A 192 24.83 8.22 24.33
C LEU A 192 24.87 8.33 25.86
N ARG A 193 24.38 7.30 26.57
CA ARG A 193 24.46 7.27 28.05
C ARG A 193 25.89 7.40 28.53
N GLN A 194 26.80 6.61 27.95
CA GLN A 194 28.23 6.68 28.26
C GLN A 194 28.84 8.05 27.95
N ALA A 195 28.44 8.66 26.82
CA ALA A 195 28.91 10.00 26.45
C ALA A 195 28.39 11.10 27.40
N LEU A 196 27.15 10.98 27.90
CA LEU A 196 26.59 11.89 28.90
C LEU A 196 27.29 11.74 30.24
N ASP A 197 27.50 10.51 30.70
CA ASP A 197 28.20 10.22 31.97
C ASP A 197 29.66 10.72 31.93
N ALA A 198 30.30 10.63 30.77
CA ALA A 198 31.64 11.18 30.54
C ALA A 198 31.68 12.70 30.34
N GLY A 199 30.52 13.38 30.29
CA GLY A 199 30.41 14.82 30.03
C GLY A 199 30.78 15.24 28.61
N ALA A 200 30.85 14.30 27.67
CA ALA A 200 31.16 14.56 26.26
C ALA A 200 30.00 15.20 25.50
N VAL A 201 28.77 15.00 25.97
CA VAL A 201 27.55 15.61 25.41
C VAL A 201 26.86 16.44 26.50
N PRO A 202 26.48 17.71 26.24
CA PRO A 202 25.72 18.50 27.20
C PRO A 202 24.31 17.95 27.38
N ALA A 203 23.89 17.63 28.60
CA ALA A 203 22.53 17.12 28.85
C ALA A 203 21.40 18.05 28.35
N GLN A 204 21.67 19.36 28.27
CA GLN A 204 20.73 20.38 27.78
C GLN A 204 20.44 20.27 26.27
N SER A 205 21.29 19.57 25.50
CA SER A 205 21.03 19.33 24.07
C SER A 205 19.99 18.23 23.82
N ILE A 206 19.48 17.60 24.87
CA ILE A 206 18.52 16.50 24.82
C ILE A 206 17.28 16.87 25.64
N ASP A 207 16.12 16.73 25.03
CA ASP A 207 14.83 16.79 25.68
C ASP A 207 14.31 15.36 25.92
N PHE A 208 14.54 14.84 27.13
CA PHE A 208 14.11 13.49 27.53
C PHE A 208 12.59 13.36 27.71
N SER A 209 11.86 14.47 27.75
CA SER A 209 10.40 14.47 27.94
C SER A 209 9.63 14.31 26.63
N ARG A 210 10.31 14.53 25.51
CA ARG A 210 9.73 14.54 24.17
C ARG A 210 9.22 13.17 23.75
N ARG A 211 8.11 13.17 23.01
CA ARG A 211 7.51 11.95 22.40
C ARG A 211 6.93 12.26 21.03
N ASP A 212 7.68 13.02 20.25
CA ASP A 212 7.21 13.64 19.00
C ASP A 212 7.38 12.72 17.78
N CYS A 213 7.34 11.40 17.98
CA CYS A 213 7.40 10.41 16.91
C CYS A 213 6.52 9.21 17.25
N LYS A 214 5.86 8.67 16.24
CA LYS A 214 5.07 7.44 16.33
C LYS A 214 5.58 6.41 15.34
N VAL A 215 5.32 5.14 15.63
CA VAL A 215 5.78 4.00 14.85
C VAL A 215 4.60 3.07 14.55
N VAL A 216 4.48 2.66 13.30
CA VAL A 216 3.57 1.60 12.87
C VAL A 216 4.39 0.47 12.25
N LEU A 217 4.20 -0.75 12.73
CA LEU A 217 4.81 -1.94 12.15
C LEU A 217 3.72 -2.74 11.44
N SER A 218 3.85 -2.92 10.12
CA SER A 218 2.93 -3.70 9.30
C SER A 218 3.62 -4.96 8.82
N PHE A 219 3.02 -6.13 9.09
CA PHE A 219 3.58 -7.41 8.64
C PHE A 219 2.53 -8.50 8.40
N ARG A 220 2.98 -9.61 7.80
CA ARG A 220 2.17 -10.83 7.60
C ARG A 220 1.99 -11.62 8.89
N GLU A 221 0.76 -12.06 9.18
CA GLU A 221 0.47 -12.78 10.44
C GLU A 221 1.27 -14.07 10.67
N ASP A 222 1.78 -14.72 9.61
CA ASP A 222 2.64 -15.90 9.73
C ASP A 222 3.96 -15.62 10.49
N PHE A 223 4.40 -14.36 10.52
CA PHE A 223 5.62 -13.90 11.21
C PHE A 223 5.34 -13.38 12.62
N LEU A 224 4.13 -13.60 13.15
CA LEU A 224 3.80 -13.17 14.51
C LEU A 224 4.73 -13.76 15.55
N ALA A 225 5.16 -15.02 15.39
CA ALA A 225 6.11 -15.66 16.29
C ALA A 225 7.48 -14.98 16.29
N ASP A 226 8.01 -14.63 15.10
CA ASP A 226 9.28 -13.92 14.98
C ASP A 226 9.22 -12.53 15.62
N VAL A 227 8.13 -11.80 15.40
CA VAL A 227 7.89 -10.48 16.01
C VAL A 227 7.70 -10.60 17.53
N GLU A 228 7.02 -11.63 18.03
CA GLU A 228 6.91 -11.89 19.47
C GLU A 228 8.27 -12.17 20.12
N GLY A 229 9.23 -12.73 19.37
CA GLY A 229 10.62 -12.86 19.82
C GLY A 229 11.28 -11.53 20.18
N LEU A 230 10.84 -10.42 19.57
CA LEU A 230 11.33 -9.08 19.87
C LEU A 230 10.75 -8.49 21.16
N ARG A 231 9.79 -9.15 21.82
CA ARG A 231 9.16 -8.66 23.07
C ARG A 231 10.17 -8.41 24.19
N VAL A 232 11.30 -9.12 24.19
CA VAL A 232 12.38 -8.95 25.18
C VAL A 232 12.97 -7.55 25.11
N THR A 233 13.14 -7.01 23.90
CA THR A 233 13.71 -5.67 23.67
C THR A 233 12.63 -4.61 23.47
N ILE A 234 11.44 -4.98 22.99
CA ILE A 234 10.31 -4.08 22.75
C ILE A 234 9.04 -4.61 23.47
N PRO A 235 8.95 -4.47 24.81
CA PRO A 235 7.79 -4.94 25.57
C PRO A 235 6.44 -4.32 25.15
N SER A 236 6.45 -3.16 24.50
CA SER A 236 5.25 -2.47 24.03
C SER A 236 4.57 -3.13 22.82
N LEU A 237 5.25 -4.03 22.09
CA LEU A 237 4.73 -4.72 20.88
C LEU A 237 3.35 -5.37 21.07
N MET A 238 3.08 -5.86 22.28
CA MET A 238 1.86 -6.62 22.56
C MET A 238 0.67 -5.77 23.02
N ARG A 239 0.89 -4.48 23.27
CA ARG A 239 -0.11 -3.61 23.93
C ARG A 239 -1.14 -3.05 22.97
N ASN A 240 -0.71 -2.64 21.77
CA ASN A 240 -1.52 -1.91 20.82
C ASN A 240 -1.42 -2.53 19.43
N ARG A 241 -2.36 -3.44 19.13
CA ARG A 241 -2.32 -4.28 17.93
C ARG A 241 -3.65 -4.27 17.21
N TYR A 242 -3.57 -4.32 15.89
CA TYR A 242 -4.71 -4.39 14.99
C TYR A 242 -4.53 -5.55 14.01
N ARG A 243 -5.40 -6.56 14.10
CA ARG A 243 -5.43 -7.67 13.14
C ARG A 243 -6.41 -7.35 12.03
N LEU A 244 -5.92 -7.17 10.82
CA LEU A 244 -6.75 -7.03 9.62
C LEU A 244 -7.30 -8.39 9.21
N LEU A 245 -8.62 -8.49 9.09
CA LEU A 245 -9.34 -9.70 8.71
C LEU A 245 -9.79 -9.64 7.23
N PRO A 246 -10.18 -10.77 6.63
CA PRO A 246 -10.89 -10.77 5.35
C PRO A 246 -12.10 -9.82 5.34
N MET A 247 -12.52 -9.40 4.15
CA MET A 247 -13.72 -8.58 4.03
C MET A 247 -14.97 -9.42 4.27
N ASP A 248 -15.95 -8.86 4.96
CA ASP A 248 -17.30 -9.41 4.92
C ASP A 248 -18.00 -9.05 3.58
N GLY A 249 -19.21 -9.57 3.37
CA GLY A 249 -19.98 -9.31 2.16
C GLY A 249 -20.38 -7.84 1.99
N TYR A 250 -20.58 -7.11 3.09
CA TYR A 250 -20.95 -5.69 3.04
C TYR A 250 -19.76 -4.83 2.61
N GLN A 251 -18.57 -5.15 3.13
CA GLN A 251 -17.32 -4.53 2.73
C GLN A 251 -16.98 -4.83 1.27
N ALA A 252 -17.11 -6.10 0.86
CA ALA A 252 -16.94 -6.50 -0.53
C ALA A 252 -17.93 -5.76 -1.45
N ARG A 253 -19.17 -5.57 -1.00
CA ARG A 253 -20.16 -4.81 -1.75
C ARG A 253 -19.76 -3.34 -1.91
N ALA A 254 -19.30 -2.70 -0.84
CA ALA A 254 -18.81 -1.32 -0.90
C ALA A 254 -17.63 -1.15 -1.88
N VAL A 255 -16.74 -2.15 -1.98
CA VAL A 255 -15.66 -2.17 -2.98
C VAL A 255 -16.19 -2.20 -4.41
N ILE A 256 -17.23 -2.99 -4.70
CA ILE A 256 -17.82 -3.03 -6.05
C ILE A 256 -18.59 -1.73 -6.34
N ASP A 257 -19.25 -1.17 -5.34
CA ASP A 257 -19.99 0.09 -5.49
C ASP A 257 -19.06 1.30 -5.73
N SER A 258 -17.74 1.18 -5.52
CA SER A 258 -16.75 2.19 -5.93
C SER A 258 -16.75 2.45 -7.45
N GLY A 259 -17.20 1.47 -8.24
CA GLY A 259 -17.43 1.63 -9.67
C GLY A 259 -18.78 2.25 -10.03
N GLY A 260 -19.60 2.63 -9.06
CA GLY A 260 -20.90 3.27 -9.30
C GLY A 260 -21.76 2.47 -10.29
N ALA A 261 -22.15 3.11 -11.40
CA ALA A 261 -23.02 2.49 -12.41
C ALA A 261 -22.30 1.48 -13.33
N LEU A 262 -21.01 1.19 -13.13
CA LEU A 262 -20.27 0.24 -13.97
C LEU A 262 -20.74 -1.21 -13.82
N VAL A 263 -21.33 -1.55 -12.67
CA VAL A 263 -21.76 -2.91 -12.33
C VAL A 263 -23.23 -2.87 -11.91
N ALA A 264 -24.08 -3.63 -12.60
CA ALA A 264 -25.47 -3.78 -12.21
C ALA A 264 -25.58 -4.53 -10.86
N PRO A 265 -26.57 -4.24 -9.98
CA PRO A 265 -26.66 -4.85 -8.65
C PRO A 265 -26.64 -6.38 -8.66
N THR A 266 -27.34 -7.01 -9.60
CA THR A 266 -27.37 -8.48 -9.76
C THR A 266 -26.03 -9.08 -10.18
N VAL A 267 -25.20 -8.32 -10.87
CA VAL A 267 -23.84 -8.73 -11.24
C VAL A 267 -22.89 -8.57 -10.06
N ALA A 268 -23.06 -7.51 -9.26
CA ALA A 268 -22.27 -7.29 -8.05
C ALA A 268 -22.39 -8.47 -7.07
N GLU A 269 -23.61 -8.96 -6.82
CA GLU A 269 -23.85 -10.11 -5.95
C GLU A 269 -23.14 -11.39 -6.45
N ARG A 270 -23.12 -11.61 -7.76
CA ARG A 270 -22.41 -12.74 -8.38
C ARG A 270 -20.90 -12.61 -8.29
N ILE A 271 -20.37 -11.39 -8.41
CA ILE A 271 -18.94 -11.11 -8.21
C ILE A 271 -18.53 -11.44 -6.76
N ILE A 272 -19.37 -11.08 -5.77
CA ILE A 272 -19.12 -11.42 -4.36
C ILE A 272 -19.14 -12.93 -4.17
N GLY A 273 -20.13 -13.64 -4.73
CA GLY A 273 -20.19 -15.11 -4.69
C GLY A 273 -18.94 -15.78 -5.30
N LEU A 274 -18.43 -15.22 -6.39
CA LEU A 274 -17.20 -15.67 -7.05
C LEU A 274 -15.97 -15.42 -6.17
N ALA A 275 -15.83 -14.23 -5.59
CA ALA A 275 -14.70 -13.87 -4.73
C ALA A 275 -14.70 -14.63 -3.39
N TRP A 276 -15.87 -15.01 -2.87
CA TRP A 276 -15.98 -15.74 -1.60
C TRP A 276 -15.70 -17.23 -1.73
N ARG A 277 -16.37 -17.93 -2.67
CA ARG A 277 -16.33 -19.41 -2.76
C ARG A 277 -16.17 -19.93 -4.19
N ASN A 278 -15.78 -19.07 -5.13
CA ASN A 278 -15.71 -19.40 -6.55
C ASN A 278 -17.05 -19.96 -7.09
N ARG A 279 -18.18 -19.39 -6.64
CA ARG A 279 -19.53 -19.78 -7.07
C ARG A 279 -20.13 -18.74 -8.01
N ALA A 280 -20.87 -19.20 -9.01
CA ALA A 280 -21.57 -18.32 -9.95
C ALA A 280 -22.88 -17.74 -9.39
N GLU A 281 -23.41 -18.37 -8.35
CA GLU A 281 -24.66 -18.02 -7.66
C GLU A 281 -24.44 -16.85 -6.70
N ALA A 282 -25.42 -15.95 -6.65
CA ALA A 282 -25.46 -14.86 -5.69
C ALA A 282 -25.67 -15.43 -4.27
N PRO A 283 -24.90 -14.98 -3.27
CA PRO A 283 -25.11 -15.39 -1.89
C PRO A 283 -26.37 -14.76 -1.29
N SER A 284 -26.92 -15.37 -0.24
CA SER A 284 -28.02 -14.77 0.53
C SER A 284 -27.53 -13.54 1.31
N ALA A 285 -28.40 -12.56 1.54
CA ALA A 285 -28.11 -11.41 2.41
C ALA A 285 -27.70 -11.86 3.83
N ASP A 286 -28.28 -12.95 4.34
CA ASP A 286 -27.95 -13.50 5.67
C ASP A 286 -26.51 -14.01 5.77
N ASP A 287 -25.87 -14.31 4.65
CA ASP A 287 -24.48 -14.79 4.62
C ASP A 287 -23.46 -13.64 4.76
N TYR A 288 -23.84 -12.39 4.42
CA TYR A 288 -22.90 -11.29 4.20
C TYR A 288 -21.98 -11.05 5.41
N SER A 289 -22.51 -11.03 6.62
CA SER A 289 -21.71 -10.76 7.83
C SER A 289 -20.75 -11.89 8.21
N ARG A 290 -20.87 -13.07 7.60
CA ARG A 290 -20.04 -14.26 7.89
C ARG A 290 -19.09 -14.61 6.75
N MET A 291 -19.12 -13.84 5.66
CA MET A 291 -18.24 -14.08 4.53
C MET A 291 -16.80 -13.74 4.89
N GLU A 292 -15.89 -14.46 4.26
CA GLU A 292 -14.46 -14.16 4.26
C GLU A 292 -14.04 -13.97 2.82
N VAL A 293 -14.20 -12.74 2.33
CA VAL A 293 -13.84 -12.35 0.97
C VAL A 293 -12.41 -11.85 0.95
N ASP A 294 -11.60 -12.40 0.04
CA ASP A 294 -10.23 -11.93 -0.21
C ASP A 294 -10.27 -10.62 -1.02
N PRO A 295 -9.77 -9.49 -0.47
CA PRO A 295 -9.78 -8.20 -1.15
C PRO A 295 -8.94 -8.16 -2.43
N ALA A 296 -7.81 -8.87 -2.47
CA ALA A 296 -6.95 -8.92 -3.66
C ALA A 296 -7.65 -9.67 -4.79
N LEU A 297 -8.26 -10.83 -4.47
CA LEU A 297 -9.04 -11.59 -5.44
C LEU A 297 -10.23 -10.76 -5.96
N LEU A 298 -10.96 -10.09 -5.06
CA LEU A 298 -12.08 -9.23 -5.43
C LEU A 298 -11.63 -8.11 -6.38
N SER A 299 -10.51 -7.44 -6.07
CA SER A 299 -9.94 -6.38 -6.89
C SER A 299 -9.52 -6.88 -8.28
N VAL A 300 -8.91 -8.06 -8.37
CA VAL A 300 -8.53 -8.69 -9.65
C VAL A 300 -9.76 -9.03 -10.49
N ILE A 301 -10.78 -9.66 -9.90
CA ILE A 301 -12.03 -9.99 -10.61
C ILE A 301 -12.67 -8.72 -11.16
N CYS A 302 -12.81 -7.69 -10.33
CA CYS A 302 -13.44 -6.43 -10.75
C CYS A 302 -12.64 -5.73 -11.85
N SER A 303 -11.31 -5.67 -11.71
CA SER A 303 -10.42 -5.06 -12.70
C SER A 303 -10.51 -5.78 -14.06
N GLU A 304 -10.42 -7.11 -14.07
CA GLU A 304 -10.46 -7.92 -15.30
C GLU A 304 -11.83 -7.82 -16.00
N LEU A 305 -12.93 -7.91 -15.26
CA LEU A 305 -14.27 -7.73 -15.83
C LEU A 305 -14.46 -6.34 -16.43
N ASN A 306 -13.90 -5.31 -15.79
CA ASN A 306 -13.96 -3.95 -16.29
C ASN A 306 -13.10 -3.74 -17.54
N LEU A 307 -11.91 -4.32 -17.61
CA LEU A 307 -11.08 -4.29 -18.83
C LEU A 307 -11.80 -4.96 -20.01
N ARG A 308 -12.47 -6.09 -19.79
CA ARG A 308 -13.29 -6.76 -20.82
C ARG A 308 -14.46 -5.89 -21.28
N ARG A 309 -15.13 -5.19 -20.36
CA ARG A 309 -16.19 -4.23 -20.68
C ARG A 309 -15.66 -3.11 -21.58
N ILE A 310 -14.52 -2.53 -21.23
CA ILE A 310 -13.86 -1.46 -22.00
C ILE A 310 -13.46 -1.96 -23.41
N ALA A 311 -12.85 -3.14 -23.51
CA ALA A 311 -12.46 -3.73 -24.79
C ALA A 311 -13.67 -3.98 -25.71
N ARG A 312 -14.79 -4.49 -25.17
CA ARG A 312 -16.04 -4.69 -25.92
C ARG A 312 -16.66 -3.39 -26.41
N VAL A 313 -16.69 -2.35 -25.57
CA VAL A 313 -17.17 -1.02 -25.96
C VAL A 313 -16.29 -0.44 -27.06
N ALA A 314 -14.97 -0.55 -26.96
CA ALA A 314 -14.03 -0.07 -27.99
C ALA A 314 -14.24 -0.78 -29.34
N ILE A 315 -14.42 -2.11 -29.33
CA ILE A 315 -14.72 -2.88 -30.55
C ILE A 315 -16.06 -2.43 -31.14
N THR A 316 -17.09 -2.23 -30.32
CA THR A 316 -18.41 -1.80 -30.77
C THR A 316 -18.38 -0.39 -31.34
N SER A 317 -17.58 0.52 -30.75
CA SER A 317 -17.40 1.88 -31.25
C SER A 317 -16.59 1.93 -32.55
N VAL A 318 -15.57 1.09 -32.71
CA VAL A 318 -14.83 1.00 -33.99
C VAL A 318 -15.74 0.44 -35.09
N LEU A 319 -16.54 -0.58 -34.79
CA LEU A 319 -17.51 -1.13 -35.74
C LEU A 319 -18.61 -0.13 -36.09
N SER A 320 -19.09 0.68 -35.13
CA SER A 320 -20.07 1.73 -35.41
C SER A 320 -19.45 2.89 -36.20
N TRP A 321 -18.19 3.24 -35.95
CA TRP A 321 -17.46 4.26 -36.70
C TRP A 321 -17.16 3.82 -38.13
N CYS A 322 -16.73 2.57 -38.35
CA CYS A 322 -16.59 1.98 -39.68
C CYS A 322 -17.93 1.93 -40.44
N ARG A 323 -19.04 1.61 -39.77
CA ARG A 323 -20.39 1.66 -40.36
C ARG A 323 -20.85 3.10 -40.65
N ALA A 324 -20.50 4.06 -39.82
CA ALA A 324 -20.81 5.47 -40.05
C ALA A 324 -19.99 6.06 -41.23
N LEU A 325 -18.74 5.62 -41.41
CA LEU A 325 -17.92 5.93 -42.58
C LEU A 325 -18.48 5.29 -43.85
N SER A 326 -18.93 4.03 -43.78
CA SER A 326 -19.56 3.35 -44.93
C SER A 326 -20.95 3.90 -45.28
N ALA A 327 -21.62 4.57 -44.33
CA ALA A 327 -22.94 5.19 -44.54
C ALA A 327 -22.85 6.65 -45.05
N ARG A 328 -21.66 7.25 -45.03
CA ARG A 328 -21.39 8.62 -45.52
C ARG A 328 -20.71 8.67 -46.90
N SER A 329 -20.64 7.56 -47.64
CA SER A 329 -20.23 7.61 -49.05
C SER A 329 -21.43 7.87 -49.96
N TRP A 330 -21.77 9.15 -50.14
CA TRP A 330 -22.45 9.64 -51.35
C TRP A 330 -21.43 10.28 -52.29
N SER A 331 -21.37 9.71 -53.50
CA SER A 331 -20.94 10.29 -54.77
C SER A 331 -19.71 11.20 -54.81
N ILE A 332 -18.54 10.61 -55.09
CA ILE A 332 -17.58 11.23 -56.01
C ILE A 332 -17.31 10.22 -57.13
N SER A 333 -17.58 10.65 -58.36
CA SER A 333 -17.47 9.89 -59.60
C SER A 333 -16.07 9.37 -59.90
N MET A 334 -16.06 8.13 -60.40
CA MET A 334 -15.23 7.54 -61.47
C MET A 334 -13.69 7.65 -61.42
N ASN A 335 -13.09 6.45 -61.54
CA ASN A 335 -11.72 6.09 -61.93
C ASN A 335 -10.60 6.20 -60.89
N ALA A 336 -10.37 5.13 -60.13
CA ALA A 336 -9.12 4.34 -60.22
C ALA A 336 -9.22 3.02 -59.41
N ARG A 337 -8.93 1.93 -60.11
CA ARG A 337 -8.67 0.51 -59.73
C ARG A 337 -8.26 0.33 -58.26
N CYS A 338 -8.94 -0.48 -57.45
CA CYS A 338 -8.97 -1.95 -57.45
C CYS A 338 -7.58 -2.57 -57.25
N GLU A 339 -7.17 -2.77 -55.99
CA GLU A 339 -6.38 -3.93 -55.54
C GLU A 339 -6.33 -4.04 -54.00
N MET A 340 -6.36 -5.29 -53.52
CA MET A 340 -6.20 -5.77 -52.13
C MET A 340 -7.42 -5.75 -51.18
N SER A 341 -8.39 -6.61 -51.50
CA SER A 341 -9.32 -7.21 -50.53
C SER A 341 -9.41 -8.73 -50.76
N THR A 342 -8.48 -9.49 -50.17
CA THR A 342 -8.67 -10.93 -49.95
C THR A 342 -7.66 -11.45 -48.92
N ARG A 343 -8.03 -11.43 -47.63
CA ARG A 343 -7.62 -12.35 -46.54
C ARG A 343 -7.97 -11.76 -45.16
N ALA A 344 -9.25 -11.77 -44.79
CA ALA A 344 -9.70 -11.70 -43.38
C ALA A 344 -11.22 -11.95 -43.24
N CYS A 345 -11.76 -12.97 -43.91
CA CYS A 345 -13.14 -13.40 -43.71
C CYS A 345 -13.30 -14.90 -43.98
N ALA A 346 -12.62 -15.72 -43.19
CA ALA A 346 -12.83 -17.17 -43.16
C ALA A 346 -12.35 -17.77 -41.83
N CYS A 347 -13.03 -17.48 -40.72
CA CYS A 347 -12.96 -18.34 -39.53
C CYS A 347 -14.11 -18.11 -38.51
N LEU A 348 -15.34 -17.89 -38.98
CA LEU A 348 -16.55 -17.85 -38.15
C LEU A 348 -17.69 -18.57 -38.88
N SER A 349 -17.54 -19.90 -39.00
CA SER A 349 -18.60 -20.83 -39.44
C SER A 349 -18.04 -22.26 -39.36
N ARG A 350 -18.09 -22.87 -38.17
CA ARG A 350 -18.21 -24.32 -37.91
C ARG A 350 -17.97 -24.56 -36.42
N MET A 351 -19.04 -24.68 -35.65
CA MET A 351 -19.35 -25.89 -34.89
C MET A 351 -20.75 -25.71 -34.31
N SER A 352 -21.63 -26.57 -34.80
CA SER A 352 -23.00 -26.82 -34.39
C SER A 352 -23.09 -27.34 -32.96
#